data_AF-A0A3Q0JGK3-F1
#
_entry.id   AF-A0A3Q0JGK3-F1
#
_cell.length_a   1.000
_cell.length_b   1.000
_cell.length_c   1.000
_cell.angle_alpha   90.00
_cell.angle_beta   90.00
_cell.angle_gamma   90.00
#
_symmetry.space_group_name_H-M   'P 1'
#
loop_
_entity.id
_entity.type
_entity.pdbx_description
1 polymer ?
#
loop_
_entity_poly.entity_id
_entity_poly.type
_entity_poly.pdbx_seq_one_letter_code
_entity_poly.pdbx_strand_id
1 'polypeptide(L)'
;MNNVQKSIALAIQAGNDSESEIEKKLLSDFCDEESLIGDGLTAIGVGEWETVKNFMIKVTQPCDSMLRLCLWHGDPINCSRIFYPSLTDEGMCCAFNKVRNEFIFKNPKDTSELNTTVHYPSVDWTLENDFPENAPVDSIPWRPWGAGRHLGLTVVLDANIEEYFCSSEASYGFKVTNDRVGSVRSTFPFF
;
A
#
# COMPACT_ATOMS: atom_id res chain seq x y z
N MET A 1 -6.85 -7.04 9.05
CA MET A 1 -6.62 -6.93 7.61
C MET A 1 -6.23 -8.27 7.08
N ASN A 2 -6.53 -8.50 5.81
CA ASN A 2 -6.11 -9.71 5.15
C ASN A 2 -4.61 -9.64 4.86
N ASN A 3 -3.81 -10.48 5.52
CA ASN A 3 -2.36 -10.46 5.28
C ASN A 3 -2.00 -11.21 4.00
N VAL A 4 -2.78 -12.25 3.65
CA VAL A 4 -2.44 -13.19 2.58
C VAL A 4 -3.70 -13.61 1.82
N GLN A 5 -3.61 -13.74 0.50
CA GLN A 5 -4.65 -14.36 -0.31
C GLN A 5 -4.64 -15.88 -0.15
N LYS A 6 -5.78 -16.47 0.21
CA LYS A 6 -5.95 -17.91 0.47
C LYS A 6 -5.46 -18.79 -0.69
N SER A 7 -5.82 -18.47 -1.92
CA SER A 7 -5.38 -19.22 -3.11
C SER A 7 -3.86 -19.25 -3.25
N ILE A 8 -3.20 -18.13 -2.96
CA ILE A 8 -1.73 -18.00 -3.01
C ILE A 8 -1.09 -18.77 -1.86
N ALA A 9 -1.65 -18.68 -0.65
CA ALA A 9 -1.17 -19.45 0.50
C ALA A 9 -1.18 -20.96 0.24
N LEU A 10 -2.28 -21.47 -0.32
CA LEU A 10 -2.41 -22.89 -0.69
C LEU A 10 -1.40 -23.28 -1.77
N ALA A 11 -1.15 -22.41 -2.75
CA ALA A 11 -0.14 -22.64 -3.78
C ALA A 11 1.29 -22.71 -3.19
N ILE A 12 1.63 -21.82 -2.25
CA ILE A 12 2.93 -21.83 -1.54
C ILE A 12 3.10 -23.13 -0.75
N GLN A 13 2.07 -23.55 -0.01
CA GLN A 13 2.10 -24.80 0.76
C GLN A 13 2.26 -26.05 -0.11
N ALA A 14 1.68 -26.04 -1.31
CA ALA A 14 1.74 -27.16 -2.25
C ALA A 14 3.05 -27.22 -3.06
N GLY A 15 3.84 -26.13 -3.10
CA GLY A 15 5.14 -26.09 -3.78
C GLY A 15 6.17 -27.01 -3.12
N ASN A 16 7.10 -27.57 -3.90
CA ASN A 16 8.16 -28.47 -3.39
C ASN A 16 9.58 -28.00 -3.71
N ASP A 17 9.74 -26.79 -4.25
CA ASP A 17 11.04 -26.23 -4.64
C ASP A 17 11.70 -25.47 -3.48
N SER A 18 13.03 -25.27 -3.53
CA SER A 18 13.76 -24.55 -2.46
C SER A 18 13.27 -23.12 -2.23
N GLU A 19 12.79 -22.44 -3.27
CA GLU A 19 12.16 -21.12 -3.17
C GLU A 19 10.84 -21.19 -2.39
N SER A 20 10.06 -22.25 -2.60
CA SER A 20 8.82 -22.48 -1.86
C SER A 20 9.07 -22.73 -0.36
N GLU A 21 10.23 -23.26 0.04
CA GLU A 21 10.56 -23.42 1.46
C GLU A 21 10.78 -22.07 2.17
N ILE A 22 11.37 -21.08 1.49
CA ILE A 22 11.50 -19.72 2.02
C ILE A 22 10.13 -19.07 2.12
N GLU A 23 9.31 -19.16 1.07
CA GLU A 23 7.96 -18.60 1.06
C GLU A 23 7.03 -19.26 2.09
N LYS A 24 7.13 -20.57 2.30
CA LYS A 24 6.39 -21.29 3.36
C LYS A 24 6.76 -20.78 4.75
N LYS A 25 8.04 -20.49 4.96
CA LYS A 25 8.52 -19.94 6.23
C LYS A 25 8.03 -18.52 6.45
N LEU A 26 8.16 -17.65 5.44
CA LEU A 26 7.60 -16.29 5.49
C LEU A 26 6.09 -16.32 5.70
N LEU A 27 5.38 -17.25 5.06
CA LEU A 27 3.95 -17.45 5.25
C LEU A 27 3.63 -17.83 6.70
N SER A 28 4.39 -18.75 7.30
CA SER A 28 4.24 -19.11 8.72
C SER A 28 4.46 -17.90 9.64
N ASP A 29 5.54 -17.15 9.42
CA ASP A 29 5.89 -15.98 10.22
C ASP A 29 4.82 -14.87 10.14
N PHE A 30 4.17 -14.69 8.99
CA PHE A 30 3.07 -13.73 8.81
C PHE A 30 1.72 -14.20 9.39
N CYS A 31 1.55 -15.52 9.54
CA CYS A 31 0.32 -16.13 10.01
C CYS A 31 0.28 -16.33 11.52
N ASP A 32 1.43 -16.57 12.14
CA ASP A 32 1.55 -16.86 13.57
C ASP A 32 2.06 -15.63 14.31
N GLU A 33 1.19 -14.98 15.10
CA GLU A 33 1.62 -13.90 16.03
C GLU A 33 2.47 -14.43 17.21
N GLU A 34 2.46 -15.75 17.46
CA GLU A 34 3.28 -16.41 18.47
C GLU A 34 4.13 -17.54 17.87
N SER A 35 5.34 -17.21 17.40
CA SER A 35 6.44 -18.17 17.51
C SER A 35 7.73 -17.46 17.93
N LEU A 36 8.23 -17.90 19.09
CA LEU A 36 9.46 -17.48 19.72
C LEU A 36 10.60 -17.60 18.73
N ILE A 37 11.32 -16.50 18.52
CA ILE A 37 12.57 -16.46 17.76
C ILE A 37 13.53 -17.52 18.35
N GLY A 38 13.56 -18.68 17.69
CA GLY A 38 14.62 -19.66 17.81
C GLY A 38 15.81 -19.16 17.01
N ASP A 39 16.82 -18.71 17.74
CA ASP A 39 18.14 -18.22 17.33
C ASP A 39 18.85 -19.15 16.31
N GLY A 40 18.50 -19.03 15.02
CA GLY A 40 19.11 -19.82 13.95
C GLY A 40 18.89 -19.32 12.51
N LEU A 41 18.34 -18.12 12.29
CA LEU A 41 17.89 -17.66 10.97
C LEU A 41 18.86 -16.76 10.20
N THR A 42 20.05 -16.47 10.70
CA THR A 42 21.02 -15.60 10.04
C THR A 42 21.72 -16.23 8.82
N ALA A 43 21.36 -17.47 8.42
CA ALA A 43 22.12 -18.23 7.42
C ALA A 43 21.41 -18.56 6.08
N ILE A 44 20.14 -18.16 5.86
CA ILE A 44 19.35 -18.61 4.67
C ILE A 44 18.90 -17.45 3.76
N GLY A 45 19.39 -16.22 3.94
CA GLY A 45 19.00 -15.09 3.06
C GLY A 45 17.59 -14.52 3.32
N VAL A 46 16.89 -15.03 4.35
CA VAL A 46 15.64 -14.45 4.89
C VAL A 46 15.84 -13.01 5.41
N GLY A 47 17.09 -12.58 5.59
CA GLY A 47 17.44 -11.20 5.97
C GLY A 47 17.48 -10.19 4.82
N GLU A 48 17.32 -10.60 3.55
CA GLU A 48 17.25 -9.65 2.44
C GLU A 48 15.87 -9.03 2.31
N TRP A 49 15.79 -7.71 2.51
CA TRP A 49 14.56 -6.92 2.41
C TRP A 49 13.80 -7.16 1.09
N GLU A 50 14.51 -7.36 0.00
CA GLU A 50 13.90 -7.56 -1.32
C GLU A 50 13.07 -8.85 -1.38
N THR A 51 13.49 -9.91 -0.70
CA THR A 51 12.75 -11.17 -0.59
C THR A 51 11.44 -10.97 0.16
N VAL A 52 11.50 -10.29 1.31
CA VAL A 52 10.30 -9.98 2.13
C VAL A 52 9.35 -9.08 1.35
N LYS A 53 9.88 -8.03 0.69
CA LYS A 53 9.10 -7.11 -0.14
C LYS A 53 8.39 -7.85 -1.27
N ASN A 54 9.10 -8.69 -2.02
CA ASN A 54 8.52 -9.45 -3.14
C ASN A 54 7.46 -10.45 -2.66
N PHE A 55 7.70 -11.09 -1.51
CA PHE A 55 6.69 -11.93 -0.86
C PHE A 55 5.42 -11.13 -0.53
N MET A 56 5.54 -9.96 0.11
CA MET A 56 4.40 -9.10 0.45
C MET A 56 3.61 -8.66 -0.80
N ILE A 57 4.31 -8.27 -1.87
CA ILE A 57 3.66 -7.90 -3.14
C ILE A 57 2.90 -9.10 -3.72
N LYS A 58 3.47 -10.30 -3.63
CA LYS A 58 2.87 -11.53 -4.17
C LYS A 58 1.61 -11.94 -3.41
N VAL A 59 1.64 -11.91 -2.07
CA VAL A 59 0.56 -12.49 -1.25
C VAL A 59 -0.62 -11.55 -1.01
N THR A 60 -0.40 -10.24 -1.10
CA THR A 60 -1.44 -9.23 -0.82
C THR A 60 -2.40 -9.05 -1.99
N GLN A 61 -3.63 -8.60 -1.71
CA GLN A 61 -4.60 -8.28 -2.74
C GLN A 61 -4.13 -7.03 -3.53
N PRO A 62 -4.05 -7.08 -4.87
CA PRO A 62 -3.56 -5.96 -5.65
C PRO A 62 -4.62 -4.84 -5.75
N CYS A 63 -4.16 -3.59 -5.82
CA CYS A 63 -5.02 -2.39 -5.76
C CYS A 63 -6.11 -2.36 -6.85
N ASP A 64 -5.79 -2.81 -8.06
CA ASP A 64 -6.71 -2.89 -9.21
C ASP A 64 -7.83 -3.91 -9.01
N SER A 65 -7.59 -4.97 -8.23
CA SER A 65 -8.63 -5.92 -7.86
C SER A 65 -9.47 -5.44 -6.67
N MET A 66 -8.87 -4.70 -5.74
CA MET A 66 -9.57 -4.13 -4.59
C MET A 66 -10.44 -2.92 -4.97
N LEU A 67 -9.95 -2.03 -5.82
CA LEU A 67 -10.63 -0.79 -6.23
C LEU A 67 -11.46 -1.03 -7.49
N ARG A 68 -12.76 -1.35 -7.33
CA ARG A 68 -13.65 -1.71 -8.44
C ARG A 68 -14.20 -0.51 -9.20
N LEU A 69 -14.43 0.61 -8.51
CA LEU A 69 -14.93 1.86 -9.11
C LEU A 69 -14.30 3.05 -8.42
N CYS A 70 -13.86 4.04 -9.21
CA CYS A 70 -13.42 5.34 -8.71
C CYS A 70 -14.16 6.43 -9.47
N LEU A 71 -14.70 7.39 -8.73
CA LEU A 71 -15.25 8.63 -9.24
C LEU A 71 -14.47 9.79 -8.64
N TRP A 72 -14.09 10.74 -9.48
CA TRP A 72 -13.49 12.00 -9.06
C TRP A 72 -14.37 13.13 -9.55
N HIS A 73 -14.87 13.95 -8.62
CA HIS A 73 -15.89 14.98 -8.91
C HIS A 73 -17.18 14.42 -9.55
N GLY A 74 -17.49 13.15 -9.26
CA GLY A 74 -18.64 12.45 -9.82
C GLY A 74 -18.36 11.79 -11.18
N ASP A 75 -17.24 12.10 -11.81
CA ASP A 75 -16.85 11.55 -13.11
C ASP A 75 -16.08 10.23 -12.94
N PRO A 76 -16.42 9.18 -13.71
CA PRO A 76 -15.69 7.92 -13.68
C PRO A 76 -14.23 8.09 -14.11
N ILE A 77 -13.33 7.56 -13.29
CA ILE A 77 -11.88 7.57 -13.55
C ILE A 77 -11.28 6.20 -13.28
N ASN A 78 -10.22 5.87 -14.01
CA ASN A 78 -9.50 4.61 -13.81
C ASN A 78 -8.75 4.65 -12.46
N CYS A 79 -9.12 3.74 -11.54
CA CYS A 79 -8.51 3.63 -10.21
C CYS A 79 -6.99 3.45 -10.26
N SER A 80 -6.48 2.66 -11.20
CA SER A 80 -5.03 2.41 -11.37
C SER A 80 -4.25 3.65 -11.80
N ARG A 81 -4.93 4.73 -12.22
CA ARG A 81 -4.28 6.01 -12.55
C ARG A 81 -4.13 6.96 -11.36
N ILE A 82 -4.92 6.75 -10.30
CA ILE A 82 -5.07 7.71 -9.20
C ILE A 82 -4.66 7.13 -7.85
N PHE A 83 -4.66 5.80 -7.73
CA PHE A 83 -4.17 5.06 -6.58
C PHE A 83 -2.83 4.40 -6.90
N TYR A 84 -1.93 4.47 -5.93
CA TYR A 84 -0.60 3.88 -6.03
C TYR A 84 -0.39 2.89 -4.88
N PRO A 85 0.13 1.68 -5.16
CA PRO A 85 0.52 0.77 -4.09
C PRO A 85 1.65 1.41 -3.29
N SER A 86 1.54 1.32 -1.96
CA SER A 86 2.51 1.85 -1.01
C SER A 86 2.67 0.85 0.12
N LEU A 87 3.92 0.55 0.45
CA LEU A 87 4.25 -0.32 1.56
C LEU A 87 4.20 0.47 2.87
N THR A 88 3.55 -0.11 3.88
CA THR A 88 3.34 0.49 5.21
C THR A 88 3.64 -0.54 6.30
N ASP A 89 3.62 -0.10 7.56
CA ASP A 89 3.71 -0.97 8.75
C ASP A 89 2.55 -1.97 8.85
N GLU A 90 1.43 -1.62 8.24
CA GLU A 90 0.20 -2.41 8.16
C GLU A 90 0.14 -3.30 6.90
N GLY A 91 1.24 -3.36 6.14
CA GLY A 91 1.34 -4.11 4.89
C GLY A 91 1.19 -3.26 3.63
N MET A 92 0.76 -3.90 2.54
CA MET A 92 0.56 -3.24 1.24
C MET A 92 -0.77 -2.48 1.22
N CYS A 93 -0.70 -1.18 0.98
CA CYS A 93 -1.86 -0.27 0.95
C CYS A 93 -1.97 0.45 -0.40
N CYS A 94 -3.14 1.00 -0.70
CA CYS A 94 -3.37 1.80 -1.90
C CYS A 94 -3.56 3.27 -1.50
N ALA A 95 -2.63 4.12 -1.92
CA ALA A 95 -2.61 5.54 -1.56
C ALA A 95 -3.20 6.39 -2.70
N PHE A 96 -4.23 7.17 -2.37
CA PHE A 96 -4.73 8.23 -3.23
C PHE A 96 -3.99 9.54 -2.95
N ASN A 97 -3.83 10.36 -3.98
CA ASN A 97 -3.28 11.72 -3.85
C ASN A 97 -1.85 11.78 -3.27
N LYS A 98 -1.06 10.72 -3.49
CA LYS A 98 0.32 10.63 -3.03
C LYS A 98 1.23 11.48 -3.92
N VAL A 99 1.89 12.46 -3.31
CA VAL A 99 2.94 13.26 -3.97
C VAL A 99 4.19 12.40 -4.20
N ARG A 100 4.94 12.67 -5.26
CA ARG A 100 6.21 11.99 -5.55
C ARG A 100 7.22 12.15 -4.43
N ASN A 101 8.02 11.10 -4.23
CA ASN A 101 9.03 11.05 -3.18
C ASN A 101 10.06 12.19 -3.25
N GLU A 102 10.33 12.73 -4.45
CA GLU A 102 11.20 13.89 -4.66
C GLU A 102 10.75 15.15 -3.91
N PHE A 103 9.44 15.29 -3.62
CA PHE A 103 8.88 16.40 -2.84
C PHE A 103 8.59 16.02 -1.38
N ILE A 104 8.68 14.74 -1.01
CA ILE A 104 8.38 14.25 0.35
C ILE A 104 9.67 13.97 1.14
N PHE A 105 10.67 13.37 0.50
CA PHE A 105 11.88 12.90 1.15
C PHE A 105 13.07 13.79 0.81
N LYS A 106 13.89 14.07 1.83
CA LYS A 106 15.18 14.76 1.64
C LYS A 106 16.15 13.95 0.76
N ASN A 107 16.09 12.61 0.86
CA ASN A 107 16.92 11.67 0.11
C ASN A 107 16.03 10.64 -0.61
N PRO A 108 15.47 10.95 -1.78
CA PRO A 108 14.47 10.09 -2.44
C PRO A 108 15.04 8.73 -2.88
N LYS A 109 16.35 8.62 -3.12
CA LYS A 109 17.03 7.39 -3.55
C LYS A 109 17.11 6.28 -2.50
N ASP A 110 16.82 6.59 -1.24
CA ASP A 110 16.89 5.64 -0.12
C ASP A 110 15.52 5.01 0.19
N THR A 111 14.51 5.27 -0.67
CA THR A 111 13.16 4.76 -0.46
C THR A 111 12.94 3.47 -1.26
N SER A 112 12.34 2.46 -0.64
CA SER A 112 11.97 1.22 -1.33
C SER A 112 10.74 1.47 -2.19
N GLU A 113 10.95 2.07 -3.37
CA GLU A 113 9.86 2.33 -4.29
C GLU A 113 9.34 1.03 -4.91
N LEU A 114 8.03 0.98 -5.08
CA LEU A 114 7.38 0.05 -6.00
C LEU A 114 7.44 0.70 -7.39
N ASN A 115 7.84 -0.07 -8.41
CA ASN A 115 7.86 0.38 -9.79
C ASN A 115 6.43 0.69 -10.25
N THR A 116 6.01 1.94 -10.08
CA THR A 116 4.65 2.40 -10.37
C THR A 116 4.67 3.41 -11.49
N THR A 117 3.67 3.35 -12.37
CA THR A 117 3.55 4.29 -13.48
C THR A 117 2.96 5.59 -12.97
N VAL A 118 3.66 6.70 -13.17
CA VAL A 118 3.15 8.00 -12.75
C VAL A 118 2.30 8.62 -13.86
N HIS A 119 1.03 8.87 -13.55
CA HIS A 119 0.07 9.40 -14.53
C HIS A 119 -0.09 10.92 -14.49
N TYR A 120 0.17 11.54 -13.33
CA TYR A 120 -0.04 12.97 -13.11
C TYR A 120 1.24 13.63 -12.55
N PRO A 121 1.54 14.88 -12.94
CA PRO A 121 2.68 15.59 -12.41
C PRO A 121 2.42 15.96 -10.94
N SER A 122 3.40 15.72 -10.08
CA SER A 122 3.40 16.28 -8.72
C SER A 122 4.00 17.67 -8.75
N VAL A 123 3.46 18.56 -7.91
CA VAL A 123 4.00 19.89 -7.68
C VAL A 123 4.53 20.01 -6.26
N ASP A 124 5.47 20.93 -6.06
CA ASP A 124 5.95 21.31 -4.73
C ASP A 124 4.87 22.13 -4.03
N TRP A 125 3.99 21.42 -3.31
CA TRP A 125 2.92 22.01 -2.52
C TRP A 125 3.19 21.77 -1.04
N THR A 126 3.12 22.84 -0.25
CA THR A 126 3.14 22.77 1.22
C THR A 126 2.05 23.66 1.81
N LEU A 127 1.70 23.43 3.07
CA LEU A 127 0.77 24.29 3.80
C LEU A 127 1.27 25.75 3.92
N GLU A 128 2.58 25.98 3.79
CA GLU A 128 3.20 27.31 3.93
C GLU A 128 3.33 28.04 2.59
N ASN A 129 3.57 27.30 1.50
CA ASN A 129 3.89 27.86 0.18
C ASN A 129 2.74 27.78 -0.83
N ASP A 130 1.59 27.21 -0.45
CA ASP A 130 0.43 27.00 -1.30
C ASP A 130 0.77 26.27 -2.62
N PHE A 131 -0.14 26.31 -3.61
CA PHE A 131 0.13 25.79 -4.95
C PHE A 131 0.93 26.80 -5.76
N PRO A 132 1.91 26.36 -6.56
CA PRO A 132 2.63 27.28 -7.45
C PRO A 132 1.66 27.90 -8.47
N GLU A 133 1.88 29.17 -8.83
CA GLU A 133 0.98 29.94 -9.71
C GLU A 133 0.70 29.25 -11.06
N ASN A 134 1.68 28.51 -11.57
CA ASN A 134 1.61 27.80 -12.86
C ASN A 134 1.33 26.30 -12.72
N ALA A 135 0.79 25.86 -11.57
CA ALA A 135 0.45 24.45 -11.36
C ALA A 135 -0.64 23.99 -12.35
N PRO A 136 -0.46 22.85 -13.03
CA PRO A 136 -1.53 22.23 -13.81
C PRO A 136 -2.76 21.96 -12.94
N VAL A 137 -3.96 22.06 -13.53
CA VAL A 137 -5.23 21.82 -12.81
C VAL A 137 -5.26 20.42 -12.20
N ASP A 138 -4.78 19.42 -12.95
CA ASP A 138 -4.75 18.00 -12.54
C ASP A 138 -3.43 17.59 -11.87
N SER A 139 -2.69 18.55 -11.33
CA SER A 139 -1.45 18.27 -10.59
C SER A 139 -1.73 17.71 -9.20
N ILE A 140 -0.87 16.80 -8.75
CA ILE A 140 -0.92 16.25 -7.40
C ILE A 140 -0.22 17.23 -6.43
N PRO A 141 -0.85 17.64 -5.32
CA PRO A 141 -2.09 17.08 -4.79
C PRO A 141 -3.38 17.60 -5.42
N TRP A 142 -4.28 16.68 -5.72
CA TRP A 142 -5.63 16.94 -6.20
C TRP A 142 -6.48 17.66 -5.17
N ARG A 143 -7.30 18.59 -5.67
CA ARG A 143 -8.18 19.45 -4.88
C ARG A 143 -9.65 19.09 -5.14
N PRO A 144 -10.48 18.89 -4.09
CA PRO A 144 -11.92 18.75 -4.29
C PRO A 144 -12.50 20.07 -4.81
N TRP A 145 -13.60 20.02 -5.57
CA TRP A 145 -14.28 21.24 -6.03
C TRP A 145 -15.05 21.96 -4.92
N GLY A 146 -15.31 21.27 -3.82
CA GLY A 146 -15.97 21.85 -2.66
C GLY A 146 -16.49 20.77 -1.72
N ALA A 147 -17.34 21.18 -0.79
CA ALA A 147 -18.00 20.26 0.13
C ALA A 147 -19.18 19.58 -0.56
N GLY A 148 -19.17 18.26 -0.62
CA GLY A 148 -20.27 17.47 -1.15
C GLY A 148 -19.83 16.05 -1.52
N ARG A 149 -20.75 15.08 -1.41
CA ARG A 149 -20.45 13.67 -1.69
C ARG A 149 -19.93 13.43 -3.12
N HIS A 150 -20.44 14.19 -4.09
CA HIS A 150 -20.09 14.07 -5.50
C HIS A 150 -18.96 15.03 -5.93
N LEU A 151 -18.42 15.85 -5.01
CA LEU A 151 -17.39 16.86 -5.33
C LEU A 151 -15.97 16.44 -4.89
N GLY A 152 -15.81 15.19 -4.47
CA GLY A 152 -14.54 14.63 -4.04
C GLY A 152 -14.32 13.23 -4.62
N LEU A 153 -13.61 12.40 -3.86
CA LEU A 153 -13.35 11.01 -4.23
C LEU A 153 -14.51 10.12 -3.76
N THR A 154 -15.03 9.30 -4.67
CA THR A 154 -15.90 8.17 -4.33
C THR A 154 -15.25 6.89 -4.83
N VAL A 155 -15.16 5.88 -3.97
CA VAL A 155 -14.63 4.56 -4.33
C VAL A 155 -15.60 3.45 -3.96
N VAL A 156 -15.60 2.38 -4.74
CA VAL A 156 -16.22 1.10 -4.40
C VAL A 156 -15.11 0.08 -4.26
N LEU A 157 -15.07 -0.56 -3.09
CA LEU A 157 -14.02 -1.49 -2.71
C LEU A 157 -14.58 -2.92 -2.69
N ASP A 158 -13.77 -3.87 -3.11
CA ASP A 158 -14.03 -5.30 -3.03
C ASP A 158 -13.00 -5.96 -2.12
N ALA A 159 -13.47 -6.45 -0.97
CA ALA A 159 -12.61 -7.04 0.03
C ALA A 159 -12.15 -8.43 -0.42
N ASN A 160 -12.89 -9.08 -1.31
CA ASN A 160 -12.65 -10.46 -1.69
C ASN A 160 -12.56 -11.39 -0.45
N ILE A 161 -13.64 -11.41 0.35
CA ILE A 161 -13.69 -12.07 1.67
C ILE A 161 -13.34 -13.57 1.59
N GLU A 162 -13.67 -14.23 0.48
CA GLU A 162 -13.38 -15.65 0.26
C GLU A 162 -11.88 -15.96 0.19
N GLU A 163 -11.07 -14.97 -0.18
CA GLU A 163 -9.61 -15.04 -0.25
C GLU A 163 -8.92 -14.61 1.06
N TYR A 164 -9.66 -14.34 2.14
CA TYR A 164 -9.02 -14.00 3.42
C TYR A 164 -8.25 -15.20 3.99
N PHE A 165 -6.99 -14.98 4.33
CA PHE A 165 -6.12 -15.96 4.97
C PHE A 165 -5.19 -15.27 5.96
N CYS A 166 -5.08 -15.81 7.18
CA CYS A 166 -4.25 -15.29 8.27
C CYS A 166 -4.44 -13.79 8.52
N SER A 167 -5.62 -13.41 9.02
CA SER A 167 -5.93 -12.00 9.28
C SER A 167 -5.38 -11.54 10.64
N SER A 168 -4.73 -10.38 10.68
CA SER A 168 -4.25 -9.73 11.91
C SER A 168 -5.36 -9.01 12.72
N GLU A 169 -6.59 -8.95 12.20
CA GLU A 169 -7.72 -8.32 12.91
C GLU A 169 -8.92 -9.24 12.96
N ALA A 170 -9.70 -9.09 14.03
CA ALA A 170 -10.89 -9.90 14.32
C ALA A 170 -12.11 -9.61 13.42
N SER A 171 -11.98 -8.78 12.38
CA SER A 171 -13.09 -8.41 11.50
C SER A 171 -12.67 -8.28 10.04
N TYR A 172 -13.63 -8.52 9.15
CA TYR A 172 -13.50 -8.34 7.71
C TYR A 172 -13.81 -6.89 7.33
N GLY A 173 -12.99 -6.26 6.50
CA GLY A 173 -13.24 -4.90 6.05
C GLY A 173 -11.98 -4.18 5.59
N PHE A 174 -12.09 -2.86 5.49
CA PHE A 174 -11.02 -1.98 5.04
C PHE A 174 -10.65 -0.99 6.14
N LYS A 175 -9.36 -0.71 6.24
CA LYS A 175 -8.82 0.37 7.05
C LYS A 175 -8.55 1.56 6.13
N VAL A 176 -9.13 2.71 6.47
CA VAL A 176 -8.90 3.96 5.74
C VAL A 176 -8.27 4.96 6.69
N THR A 177 -7.06 5.40 6.37
CA THR A 177 -6.33 6.40 7.14
C THR A 177 -6.10 7.64 6.30
N ASN A 178 -6.27 8.80 6.92
CA ASN A 178 -5.94 10.08 6.29
C ASN A 178 -4.58 10.53 6.81
N ASP A 179 -3.60 10.61 5.91
CA ASP A 179 -2.31 11.24 6.20
C ASP A 179 -2.23 12.58 5.48
N ARG A 180 -1.48 13.54 6.05
CA ARG A 180 -1.25 14.79 5.36
C ARG A 180 -0.41 14.54 4.12
N VAL A 181 -0.79 15.19 3.03
CA VAL A 181 0.05 15.24 1.82
C VAL A 181 1.42 15.81 2.20
N GLY A 182 2.49 15.11 1.82
CA GLY A 182 3.87 15.48 2.19
C GLY A 182 4.34 14.97 3.56
N SER A 183 3.49 14.29 4.33
CA SER A 183 3.90 13.69 5.60
C SER A 183 4.45 12.29 5.39
N VAL A 184 5.71 12.07 5.77
CA VAL A 184 6.21 10.74 6.12
C VAL A 184 5.74 10.52 7.55
N ARG A 185 4.92 9.51 7.84
CA ARG A 185 4.48 9.21 9.21
C ARG A 185 5.71 8.90 10.08
N SER A 186 6.25 9.90 10.78
CA SER A 186 7.06 9.72 11.98
C SER A 186 6.14 9.91 13.17
N THR A 187 5.27 8.93 13.41
CA THR A 187 4.39 8.92 14.57
C THR A 187 5.25 8.69 15.81
N PHE A 188 5.76 9.77 16.42
CA PHE A 188 6.16 9.73 17.82
C PHE A 188 4.89 9.73 18.67
N PRO A 189 4.77 8.84 19.67
CA PRO A 189 3.63 8.87 20.57
C PRO A 189 3.70 10.14 21.40
N PHE A 190 2.66 10.96 21.34
CA PHE A 190 2.42 11.96 22.38
C PHE A 190 1.71 11.25 23.54
N PHE A 191 2.29 11.38 24.73
CA PHE A 191 1.76 10.93 26.03
C PHE A 191 0.41 11.56 26.37
#